data_AF-A0A059D9P8-F1
#
_entry.id   AF-A0A059D9P8-F1
#
_cell.length_a   1.000
_cell.length_b   1.000
_cell.length_c   1.000
_cell.angle_alpha   90.00
_cell.angle_beta   90.00
_cell.angle_gamma   90.00
#
_symmetry.space_group_name_H-M   'P 1'
#
loop_
_entity.id
_entity.type
_entity.pdbx_description
1 polymer ?
#
loop_
_entity_poly.entity_id
_entity_poly.type
_entity_poly.pdbx_seq_one_letter_code
_entity_poly.pdbx_strand_id
1 'polypeptide(L)'
;MASRFALRLRPHLGRAAAAAALPRPAAPTSALGSPPPLLSPISGLYALPRDCPSSIAALRFLSTSRRVPARPKHVDIGARARQLQNRRLWTYALTFSCIAGFIVIVLNQFQDQLVFYVTPSDAMEKYSANPTKNKFRLGGLVLEGSVAQPASSAVMEFVITDLITDILVRYQGSLPDLFREGHSVVVEGFVKPFSDEIRKEVSSKSVSGKARSAECYFAATEVLAKHDEKYMPQEVAAAIEKNKKMIEAGENTVAGANAS
;
A
#
# COMPACT_ATOMS: atom_id res chain seq x y z
N MET A 1 49.97 13.59 -23.36
CA MET A 1 49.38 12.32 -22.87
C MET A 1 48.05 12.11 -23.55
N ALA A 2 47.99 11.09 -24.40
CA ALA A 2 46.86 10.77 -25.28
C ALA A 2 45.96 9.73 -24.62
N SER A 3 44.64 9.84 -24.82
CA SER A 3 43.77 8.69 -25.14
C SER A 3 42.34 9.18 -25.37
N ARG A 4 41.93 9.16 -26.64
CA ARG A 4 40.53 9.30 -27.06
C ARG A 4 39.97 7.88 -27.19
N PHE A 5 39.11 7.47 -26.27
CA PHE A 5 38.33 6.24 -26.42
C PHE A 5 37.02 6.58 -27.13
N ALA A 6 36.95 6.27 -28.43
CA ALA A 6 35.74 6.32 -29.23
C ALA A 6 35.19 4.90 -29.35
N LEU A 7 34.10 4.60 -28.63
CA LEU A 7 33.35 3.35 -28.80
C LEU A 7 32.29 3.55 -29.89
N ARG A 8 32.54 2.94 -31.06
CA ARG A 8 31.56 2.74 -32.12
C ARG A 8 30.81 1.43 -31.84
N LEU A 9 29.52 1.50 -31.54
CA LEU A 9 28.63 0.34 -31.57
C LEU A 9 27.78 0.41 -32.85
N ARG A 10 27.99 -0.58 -33.72
CA ARG A 10 27.16 -0.85 -34.90
C ARG A 10 25.90 -1.62 -34.48
N PRO A 11 24.75 -1.43 -35.17
CA PRO A 11 23.51 -2.15 -34.88
C PRO A 11 23.45 -3.45 -35.70
N HIS A 12 22.97 -4.53 -35.08
CA HIS A 12 22.51 -5.72 -35.80
C HIS A 12 20.98 -5.70 -35.88
N LEU A 13 20.50 -5.55 -37.11
CA LEU A 13 19.13 -5.74 -37.57
C LEU A 13 19.04 -7.12 -38.23
N GLY A 14 17.96 -7.85 -37.95
CA GLY A 14 17.54 -9.10 -38.61
C GLY A 14 16.49 -9.77 -37.71
N ARG A 15 15.19 -9.49 -37.82
CA ARG A 15 14.20 -9.68 -38.91
C ARG A 15 13.77 -11.14 -39.08
N ALA A 16 12.43 -11.29 -39.09
CA ALA A 16 11.59 -12.38 -39.61
C ALA A 16 11.48 -13.64 -38.74
N ALA A 17 10.37 -14.38 -38.68
CA ALA A 17 8.98 -14.23 -39.14
C ALA A 17 8.23 -15.51 -38.69
N ALA A 18 6.90 -15.52 -38.92
CA ALA A 18 5.99 -16.67 -39.00
C ALA A 18 5.37 -17.17 -37.68
N ALA A 19 4.15 -17.72 -37.63
CA ALA A 19 2.89 -17.60 -38.38
C ALA A 19 2.00 -18.74 -37.83
N ALA A 20 0.75 -18.45 -37.42
CA ALA A 20 -0.42 -19.37 -37.32
C ALA A 20 -1.54 -18.59 -36.59
N ALA A 21 -2.71 -18.18 -37.13
CA ALA A 21 -3.78 -18.87 -37.89
C ALA A 21 -4.31 -20.09 -37.11
N LEU A 22 -5.58 -20.28 -36.67
CA LEU A 22 -6.97 -19.80 -36.86
C LEU A 22 -7.80 -20.49 -35.70
N PRO A 23 -9.16 -20.52 -35.60
CA PRO A 23 -10.26 -19.76 -36.22
C PRO A 23 -11.27 -19.16 -35.20
N ARG A 24 -12.23 -18.40 -35.75
CA ARG A 24 -13.45 -17.81 -35.13
C ARG A 24 -14.66 -18.73 -35.43
N PRO A 25 -15.75 -18.70 -34.62
CA PRO A 25 -17.03 -18.11 -35.07
C PRO A 25 -17.82 -17.50 -33.88
N ALA A 26 -18.98 -16.85 -33.93
CA ALA A 26 -19.79 -16.08 -34.88
C ALA A 26 -20.79 -15.26 -34.00
N ALA A 27 -21.22 -14.08 -34.46
CA ALA A 27 -22.25 -13.23 -33.81
C ALA A 27 -23.68 -13.75 -34.11
N PRO A 28 -24.77 -13.18 -33.53
CA PRO A 28 -25.38 -11.91 -33.99
C PRO A 28 -26.02 -11.08 -32.83
N THR A 29 -26.70 -9.92 -32.95
CA THR A 29 -26.71 -8.69 -33.76
C THR A 29 -27.85 -7.82 -33.18
N SER A 30 -27.65 -6.52 -32.97
CA SER A 30 -28.65 -5.44 -33.16
C SER A 30 -27.98 -4.10 -32.84
N ALA A 31 -27.62 -3.28 -33.84
CA ALA A 31 -28.41 -2.17 -34.41
C ALA A 31 -28.68 -1.06 -33.36
N LEU A 32 -28.36 0.22 -33.55
CA LEU A 32 -28.79 1.11 -34.64
C LEU A 32 -28.10 2.48 -34.45
N GLY A 33 -27.84 3.25 -35.51
CA GLY A 33 -27.61 4.69 -35.42
C GLY A 33 -26.36 5.21 -36.16
N SER A 34 -26.53 5.51 -37.44
CA SER A 34 -25.52 6.02 -38.38
C SER A 34 -25.62 7.57 -38.55
N PRO A 35 -24.93 8.21 -39.52
CA PRO A 35 -24.03 9.39 -39.36
C PRO A 35 -24.72 10.66 -39.98
N PRO A 36 -24.09 11.69 -40.60
CA PRO A 36 -22.69 12.15 -40.79
C PRO A 36 -22.47 13.67 -40.53
N PRO A 37 -21.29 14.26 -40.84
CA PRO A 37 -20.98 15.69 -40.67
C PRO A 37 -21.10 16.52 -41.96
N LEU A 38 -21.47 17.80 -41.86
CA LEU A 38 -21.49 18.82 -42.93
C LEU A 38 -21.11 20.18 -42.30
N LEU A 39 -20.00 20.84 -42.64
CA LEU A 39 -19.83 21.82 -43.72
C LEU A 39 -21.08 22.65 -44.06
N SER A 40 -21.05 23.97 -43.82
CA SER A 40 -21.40 25.01 -44.81
C SER A 40 -21.36 26.45 -44.24
N PRO A 41 -21.27 27.48 -45.12
CA PRO A 41 -20.93 28.88 -44.83
C PRO A 41 -22.18 29.77 -44.77
N ILE A 42 -22.07 31.05 -44.38
CA ILE A 42 -23.00 32.12 -44.83
C ILE A 42 -22.25 33.45 -44.95
N SER A 43 -22.34 34.03 -46.15
CA SER A 43 -22.08 35.42 -46.50
C SER A 43 -23.38 36.23 -46.41
N GLY A 44 -23.28 37.55 -46.20
CA GLY A 44 -24.38 38.51 -46.44
C GLY A 44 -24.36 39.67 -45.45
N LEU A 45 -23.72 40.81 -45.75
CA LEU A 45 -24.26 41.94 -46.51
C LEU A 45 -25.44 42.65 -45.82
N TYR A 46 -25.14 43.75 -45.13
CA TYR A 46 -26.00 44.92 -44.98
C TYR A 46 -25.10 46.14 -45.25
N ALA A 47 -25.22 46.76 -46.42
CA ALA A 47 -26.16 47.84 -46.76
C ALA A 47 -25.57 49.23 -46.41
N LEU A 48 -25.19 49.95 -47.47
CA LEU A 48 -24.84 51.37 -47.48
C LEU A 48 -26.06 52.24 -47.11
N PRO A 49 -25.83 53.50 -46.73
CA PRO A 49 -26.16 54.54 -47.70
C PRO A 49 -25.09 55.63 -47.86
N ARG A 50 -25.20 56.27 -49.03
CA ARG A 50 -24.52 57.49 -49.49
C ARG A 50 -24.78 58.67 -48.54
N ASP A 51 -23.80 59.58 -48.45
CA ASP A 51 -23.97 60.98 -48.85
C ASP A 51 -22.58 61.66 -49.02
N CYS A 52 -22.45 62.48 -50.06
CA CYS A 52 -21.28 63.32 -50.40
C CYS A 52 -21.48 64.75 -49.82
N PRO A 53 -20.68 65.80 -50.11
CA PRO A 53 -19.34 65.90 -50.70
C PRO A 53 -18.35 66.85 -49.93
N SER A 54 -17.14 66.97 -50.48
CA SER A 54 -16.23 68.14 -50.44
C SER A 54 -15.57 68.57 -49.12
N SER A 55 -14.25 68.42 -49.05
CA SER A 55 -13.26 69.52 -49.17
C SER A 55 -12.05 69.35 -48.24
N ILE A 56 -10.89 69.74 -48.78
CA ILE A 56 -9.62 70.07 -48.12
C ILE A 56 -8.70 68.91 -47.69
N ALA A 57 -7.84 68.53 -48.65
CA ALA A 57 -6.39 68.57 -48.54
C ALA A 57 -5.74 68.25 -47.18
N ALA A 58 -5.04 67.10 -47.12
CA ALA A 58 -3.70 67.04 -46.53
C ALA A 58 -3.00 65.74 -46.95
N LEU A 59 -2.15 65.88 -47.97
CA LEU A 59 -1.03 64.99 -48.27
C LEU A 59 -0.22 64.70 -47.00
N ARG A 60 -0.17 63.45 -46.53
CA ARG A 60 1.00 62.93 -45.78
C ARG A 60 1.23 61.46 -46.09
N PHE A 61 2.11 61.25 -47.06
CA PHE A 61 3.04 60.13 -47.19
C PHE A 61 3.11 59.20 -45.96
N LEU A 62 2.49 58.03 -46.03
CA LEU A 62 2.86 56.91 -45.16
C LEU A 62 3.85 56.02 -45.92
N SER A 63 5.10 56.51 -45.86
CA SER A 63 6.33 55.78 -46.11
C SER A 63 6.24 54.35 -45.57
N THR A 64 6.42 53.37 -46.45
CA THR A 64 6.71 51.99 -46.09
C THR A 64 8.10 51.94 -45.44
N SER A 65 8.19 52.30 -44.16
CA SER A 65 9.38 52.06 -43.37
C SER A 65 9.44 50.56 -43.10
N ARG A 66 10.10 49.83 -44.00
CA ARG A 66 10.67 48.50 -43.74
C ARG A 66 11.66 48.67 -42.59
N ARG A 67 11.17 48.63 -41.35
CA ARG A 67 12.03 48.54 -40.16
C ARG A 67 12.70 47.17 -40.23
N VAL A 68 13.91 47.15 -40.80
CA VAL A 68 14.88 46.08 -40.59
C VAL A 68 14.99 45.90 -39.07
N PRO A 69 14.66 44.72 -38.50
CA PRO A 69 14.82 44.54 -37.07
C PRO A 69 16.30 44.78 -36.75
N ALA A 70 16.54 45.79 -35.91
CA ALA A 70 17.87 46.14 -35.47
C ALA A 70 18.52 44.90 -34.84
N ARG A 71 19.65 44.50 -35.40
CA ARG A 71 20.48 43.38 -34.94
C ARG A 71 20.69 43.51 -33.42
N PRO A 72 20.27 42.52 -32.60
CA PRO A 72 20.48 42.62 -31.16
C PRO A 72 21.99 42.66 -30.88
N LYS A 73 22.38 43.69 -30.13
CA LYS A 73 23.73 43.96 -29.64
C LYS A 73 24.10 42.96 -28.55
N HIS A 74 25.37 42.56 -28.56
CA HIS A 74 26.09 41.81 -27.54
C HIS A 74 25.39 40.52 -27.07
N VAL A 75 25.83 39.37 -27.59
CA VAL A 75 25.46 38.10 -26.98
C VAL A 75 26.09 38.09 -25.59
N ASP A 76 25.27 38.15 -24.55
CA ASP A 76 25.74 37.98 -23.18
C ASP A 76 26.18 36.52 -23.00
N ILE A 77 27.45 36.27 -23.33
CA ILE A 77 28.11 34.97 -23.20
C ILE A 77 27.99 34.49 -21.75
N GLY A 78 28.05 35.42 -20.79
CA GLY A 78 27.81 35.14 -19.37
C GLY A 78 26.40 34.67 -19.03
N ALA A 79 25.36 35.22 -19.67
CA ALA A 79 23.97 34.80 -19.46
C ALA A 79 23.72 33.40 -20.02
N ARG A 80 24.23 33.09 -21.23
CA ARG A 80 24.15 31.74 -21.82
C ARG A 80 24.99 30.71 -21.06
N ALA A 81 26.15 31.10 -20.53
CA ALA A 81 27.00 30.20 -19.72
C ALA A 81 26.31 29.79 -18.41
N ARG A 82 25.70 30.74 -17.69
CA ARG A 82 24.89 30.46 -16.48
C ARG A 82 23.66 29.61 -16.80
N GLN A 83 23.03 29.82 -17.95
CA GLN A 83 21.87 29.02 -18.38
C GLN A 83 22.20 27.54 -18.59
N LEU A 84 23.39 27.22 -19.14
CA LEU A 84 23.84 25.83 -19.30
C LEU A 84 24.21 25.17 -17.96
N GLN A 85 24.81 25.93 -17.04
CA GLN A 85 25.12 25.44 -15.69
C GLN A 85 23.85 25.17 -14.87
N ASN A 86 22.86 26.07 -14.92
CA ASN A 86 21.59 25.88 -14.24
C ASN A 86 20.81 24.68 -14.81
N ARG A 87 20.79 24.49 -16.14
CA ARG A 87 20.14 23.31 -16.75
C ARG A 87 20.74 21.99 -16.26
N ARG A 88 22.07 21.92 -16.09
CA ARG A 88 22.75 20.73 -15.54
C ARG A 88 22.45 20.53 -14.06
N LEU A 89 22.41 21.63 -13.28
CA LEU A 89 22.01 21.58 -11.88
C LEU A 89 20.57 21.08 -11.71
N TRP A 90 19.63 21.57 -12.53
CA TRP A 90 18.24 21.09 -12.52
C TRP A 90 18.11 19.63 -12.90
N THR A 91 18.89 19.13 -13.88
CA THR A 91 18.91 17.70 -14.19
C THR A 91 19.43 16.87 -13.03
N TYR A 92 20.48 17.30 -12.35
CA TYR A 92 21.00 16.58 -11.18
C TYR A 92 20.04 16.61 -10.00
N ALA A 93 19.45 17.77 -9.70
CA ALA A 93 18.44 17.91 -8.66
C ALA A 93 17.23 16.99 -8.91
N LEU A 94 16.75 16.92 -10.16
CA LEU A 94 15.68 16.01 -10.54
C LEU A 94 16.07 14.55 -10.34
N THR A 95 17.25 14.14 -10.82
CA THR A 95 17.71 12.75 -10.65
C THR A 95 17.89 12.37 -9.19
N PHE A 96 18.45 13.27 -8.37
CA PHE A 96 18.63 13.04 -6.94
C PHE A 96 17.29 12.96 -6.22
N SER A 97 16.34 13.83 -6.57
CA SER A 97 14.98 13.79 -6.04
C SER A 97 14.25 12.49 -6.41
N CYS A 98 14.39 12.00 -7.65
CA CYS A 98 13.82 10.71 -8.05
C CYS A 98 14.42 9.55 -7.26
N ILE A 99 15.74 9.52 -7.07
CA ILE A 99 16.42 8.47 -6.30
C ILE A 99 15.99 8.53 -4.83
N ALA A 100 15.99 9.71 -4.23
CA ALA A 100 15.55 9.91 -2.84
C ALA A 100 14.08 9.48 -2.66
N GLY A 101 13.19 9.87 -3.58
CA GLY A 101 11.79 9.43 -3.57
C GLY A 101 11.63 7.93 -3.69
N PHE A 102 12.41 7.27 -4.57
CA PHE A 102 12.40 5.82 -4.71
C PHE A 102 12.83 5.11 -3.42
N ILE A 103 13.90 5.57 -2.78
CA ILE A 103 14.37 5.01 -1.50
C ILE A 103 13.28 5.13 -0.43
N VAL A 104 12.63 6.30 -0.32
CA VAL A 104 11.55 6.51 0.66
C VAL A 104 10.37 5.58 0.40
N ILE A 105 9.96 5.40 -0.86
CA ILE A 105 8.86 4.50 -1.23
C ILE A 105 9.22 3.04 -0.91
N VAL A 106 10.44 2.60 -1.25
CA VAL A 106 10.90 1.23 -0.98
C VAL A 106 10.99 0.97 0.53
N LEU A 107 11.52 1.91 1.32
CA LEU A 107 11.60 1.76 2.77
C LEU A 107 10.21 1.70 3.42
N ASN A 108 9.26 2.49 2.92
CA ASN A 108 7.87 2.45 3.39
C ASN A 108 7.19 1.10 3.04
N GLN A 109 7.34 0.64 1.78
CA GLN A 109 6.77 -0.62 1.33
C GLN A 109 7.36 -1.85 2.03
N PHE A 110 8.65 -1.80 2.40
CA PHE A 110 9.31 -2.89 3.12
C PHE A 110 8.77 -3.05 4.54
N GLN A 111 8.45 -1.96 5.23
CA GLN A 111 7.87 -2.01 6.58
C GLN A 111 6.52 -2.74 6.60
N ASP A 112 5.72 -2.61 5.55
CA ASP A 112 4.40 -3.26 5.41
C ASP A 112 4.50 -4.80 5.20
N GLN A 113 5.66 -5.31 4.79
CA GLN A 113 5.87 -6.75 4.52
C GLN A 113 6.52 -7.52 5.67
N LEU A 114 6.97 -6.84 6.74
CA LEU A 114 7.61 -7.52 7.86
C LEU A 114 6.56 -8.15 8.79
N VAL A 115 6.51 -9.47 8.79
CA VAL A 115 5.64 -10.22 9.69
C VAL A 115 6.42 -10.58 10.95
N PHE A 116 6.18 -9.84 12.03
CA PHE A 116 6.80 -10.06 13.33
C PHE A 116 6.07 -11.16 14.11
N TYR A 117 6.83 -11.93 14.89
CA TYR A 117 6.29 -12.84 15.87
C TYR A 117 6.07 -12.10 17.18
N VAL A 118 4.86 -12.21 17.74
CA VAL A 118 4.42 -11.40 18.86
C VAL A 118 3.57 -12.25 19.81
N THR A 119 3.73 -12.10 21.11
CA THR A 119 2.84 -12.72 22.10
C THR A 119 1.52 -11.95 22.23
N PRO A 120 0.47 -12.57 22.79
CA PRO A 120 -0.74 -11.86 23.19
C PRO A 120 -0.49 -10.58 24.00
N SER A 121 0.39 -10.59 25.02
CA SER A 121 0.68 -9.37 25.80
C SER A 121 1.35 -8.28 24.96
N ASP A 122 2.37 -8.63 24.18
CA ASP A 122 3.09 -7.68 23.33
C ASP A 122 2.19 -7.12 22.21
N ALA A 123 1.23 -7.92 21.72
CA ALA A 123 0.30 -7.51 20.68
C ALA A 123 -0.64 -6.40 21.17
N MET A 124 -1.06 -6.45 22.43
CA MET A 124 -1.85 -5.39 23.06
C MET A 124 -1.05 -4.08 23.15
N GLU A 125 0.19 -4.14 23.63
CA GLU A 125 1.06 -2.97 23.75
C GLU A 125 1.36 -2.33 22.39
N LYS A 126 1.69 -3.15 21.38
CA LYS A 126 1.97 -2.69 20.02
C LYS A 126 0.74 -2.05 19.38
N TYR A 127 -0.45 -2.58 19.63
CA TYR A 127 -1.69 -2.00 19.16
C TYR A 127 -1.98 -0.64 19.79
N SER A 128 -1.74 -0.48 21.10
CA SER A 128 -1.86 0.80 21.79
C SER A 128 -0.87 1.85 21.27
N ALA A 129 0.35 1.44 20.91
CA ALA A 129 1.37 2.34 20.38
C ALA A 129 1.10 2.76 18.92
N ASN A 130 0.64 1.84 18.08
CA ASN A 130 0.38 2.10 16.66
C ASN A 130 -0.84 1.31 16.16
N PRO A 131 -2.00 1.95 15.92
CA PRO A 131 -3.17 1.30 15.32
C PRO A 131 -3.01 1.04 13.81
N THR A 132 -1.78 0.93 13.31
CA THR A 132 -1.49 0.68 11.89
C THR A 132 -1.91 -0.74 11.49
N LYS A 133 -2.30 -0.90 10.22
CA LYS A 133 -2.74 -2.17 9.61
C LYS A 133 -1.56 -3.12 9.33
N ASN A 134 -0.72 -3.35 10.33
CA ASN A 134 0.40 -4.28 10.19
C ASN A 134 -0.12 -5.69 10.43
N LYS A 135 0.20 -6.60 9.52
CA LYS A 135 0.00 -8.04 9.75
C LYS A 135 1.06 -8.50 10.74
N PHE A 136 0.66 -9.28 11.72
CA PHE A 136 1.61 -9.94 12.63
C PHE A 136 1.25 -11.40 12.85
N ARG A 137 2.26 -12.15 13.24
CA ARG A 137 2.16 -13.54 13.66
C ARG A 137 2.04 -13.57 15.17
N LEU A 138 0.83 -13.76 15.65
CA LEU A 138 0.53 -13.92 17.05
C LEU A 138 0.84 -15.37 17.45
N GLY A 139 1.82 -15.56 18.34
CA GLY A 139 2.21 -16.87 18.85
C GLY A 139 1.82 -17.02 20.32
N GLY A 140 1.24 -18.16 20.68
CA GLY A 140 0.88 -18.47 22.06
C GLY A 140 0.31 -19.87 22.21
N LEU A 141 -0.22 -20.14 23.39
CA LEU A 141 -0.87 -21.41 23.74
C LEU A 141 -2.37 -21.28 23.52
N VAL A 142 -3.01 -22.30 22.96
CA VAL A 142 -4.47 -22.33 22.86
C VAL A 142 -5.05 -22.71 24.21
N LEU A 143 -5.97 -21.90 24.73
CA LEU A 143 -6.60 -22.15 26.03
C LEU A 143 -7.55 -23.35 25.97
N GLU A 144 -7.57 -24.18 27.02
CA GLU A 144 -8.41 -25.37 27.10
C GLU A 144 -9.92 -25.05 27.20
N GLY A 145 -10.71 -25.82 26.46
CA GLY A 145 -12.14 -25.65 26.23
C GLY A 145 -12.51 -24.29 25.66
N SER A 146 -11.59 -23.59 24.99
CA SER A 146 -11.85 -22.27 24.40
C SER A 146 -12.26 -22.34 22.93
N VAL A 147 -12.14 -23.50 22.30
CA VAL A 147 -12.40 -23.69 20.87
C VAL A 147 -13.89 -23.88 20.65
N ALA A 148 -14.53 -22.90 20.00
CA ALA A 148 -15.93 -22.96 19.62
C ALA A 148 -16.11 -22.87 18.11
N GLN A 149 -16.86 -23.84 17.58
CA GLN A 149 -17.38 -23.83 16.23
C GLN A 149 -18.90 -23.59 16.29
N PRO A 150 -19.39 -22.37 15.97
CA PRO A 150 -20.82 -22.12 15.86
C PRO A 150 -21.39 -22.90 14.67
N ALA A 151 -22.43 -23.70 14.88
CA ALA A 151 -23.08 -24.48 13.81
C ALA A 151 -23.66 -23.61 12.67
N SER A 152 -23.87 -22.32 12.91
CA SER A 152 -24.46 -21.37 11.98
C SER A 152 -23.45 -20.72 11.02
N SER A 153 -22.15 -20.70 11.36
CA SER A 153 -21.15 -20.01 10.54
C SER A 153 -19.80 -20.74 10.46
N ALA A 154 -19.07 -20.55 9.37
CA ALA A 154 -17.73 -21.10 9.16
C ALA A 154 -16.62 -20.34 9.93
N VAL A 155 -16.99 -19.60 10.98
CA VAL A 155 -16.07 -18.77 11.78
C VAL A 155 -15.74 -19.52 13.05
N MET A 156 -14.48 -19.89 13.21
CA MET A 156 -13.94 -20.51 14.41
C MET A 156 -13.51 -19.45 15.40
N GLU A 157 -13.84 -19.65 16.67
CA GLU A 157 -13.49 -18.75 17.76
C GLU A 157 -12.69 -19.53 18.80
N PHE A 158 -11.52 -19.04 19.16
CA PHE A 158 -10.66 -19.67 20.18
C PHE A 158 -9.81 -18.61 20.88
N VAL A 159 -9.30 -18.94 22.07
CA VAL A 159 -8.51 -18.00 22.87
C VAL A 159 -7.05 -18.43 22.86
N ILE A 160 -6.15 -17.49 22.60
CA ILE A 160 -4.70 -17.69 22.72
C ILE A 160 -4.21 -16.95 23.95
N THR A 161 -3.37 -17.62 24.73
CA THR A 161 -2.78 -17.12 25.97
C THR A 161 -1.25 -17.21 25.95
N ASP A 162 -0.58 -16.29 26.64
CA ASP A 162 0.84 -16.39 27.01
C ASP A 162 1.05 -16.65 28.51
N LEU A 163 0.01 -17.14 29.20
CA LEU A 163 -0.13 -17.32 30.65
C LEU A 163 -0.48 -16.03 31.44
N ILE A 164 -0.25 -14.84 30.87
CA ILE A 164 -0.58 -13.55 31.50
C ILE A 164 -1.84 -12.98 30.87
N THR A 165 -1.82 -12.83 29.54
CA THR A 165 -2.86 -12.14 28.76
C THR A 165 -3.51 -13.11 27.77
N ASP A 166 -4.83 -13.00 27.64
CA ASP A 166 -5.63 -13.89 26.80
C ASP A 166 -6.36 -13.08 25.73
N ILE A 167 -6.16 -13.42 24.45
CA ILE A 167 -6.78 -12.73 23.31
C ILE A 167 -7.75 -13.66 22.59
N LEU A 168 -8.94 -13.13 22.27
CA LEU A 168 -9.91 -13.82 21.42
C LEU A 168 -9.47 -13.77 19.96
N VAL A 169 -9.34 -14.93 19.33
CA VAL A 169 -9.03 -15.10 17.92
C VAL A 169 -10.27 -15.54 17.16
N ARG A 170 -10.60 -14.85 16.07
CA ARG A 170 -11.64 -15.23 15.12
C ARG A 170 -10.99 -15.62 13.80
N TYR A 171 -11.17 -16.86 13.38
CA TYR A 171 -10.61 -17.40 12.16
C TYR A 171 -11.73 -17.84 11.21
N GLN A 172 -11.63 -17.45 9.94
CA GLN A 172 -12.57 -17.89 8.92
C GLN A 172 -12.00 -19.09 8.19
N GLY A 173 -12.64 -20.25 8.32
CA GLY A 173 -12.23 -21.49 7.66
C GLY A 173 -12.09 -22.67 8.62
N SER A 174 -11.48 -23.75 8.12
CA SER A 174 -11.25 -24.97 8.87
C SER A 174 -9.90 -24.92 9.58
N LEU A 175 -9.87 -25.30 10.87
CA LEU A 175 -8.63 -25.43 11.61
C LEU A 175 -7.81 -26.63 11.09
N PRO A 176 -6.47 -26.54 11.07
CA PRO A 176 -5.62 -27.69 10.73
C PRO A 176 -5.86 -28.87 11.68
N ASP A 177 -5.63 -30.10 11.22
CA ASP A 177 -5.83 -31.30 12.07
C ASP A 177 -4.87 -31.36 13.27
N LEU A 178 -3.69 -30.74 13.15
CA LEU A 178 -2.71 -30.59 14.23
C LEU A 178 -3.11 -29.52 15.26
N PHE A 179 -4.26 -28.85 15.09
CA PHE A 179 -4.74 -27.89 16.06
C PHE A 179 -5.39 -28.62 17.24
N ARG A 180 -4.81 -28.45 18.43
CA ARG A 180 -5.33 -28.99 19.69
C ARG A 180 -5.21 -27.92 20.77
N GLU A 181 -6.11 -27.98 21.73
CA GLU A 181 -6.05 -27.16 22.94
C GLU A 181 -4.80 -27.49 23.76
N GLY A 182 -4.30 -26.53 24.54
CA GLY A 182 -3.08 -26.67 25.34
C GLY A 182 -1.77 -26.64 24.56
N HIS A 183 -1.82 -26.62 23.22
CA HIS A 183 -0.64 -26.63 22.36
C HIS A 183 -0.30 -25.23 21.85
N SER A 184 0.97 -25.06 21.45
CA SER A 184 1.45 -23.84 20.83
C SER A 184 0.92 -23.70 19.40
N VAL A 185 0.42 -22.50 19.09
CA VAL A 185 -0.12 -22.14 17.78
C VAL A 185 0.40 -20.77 17.40
N VAL A 186 0.66 -20.60 16.10
CA VAL A 186 0.95 -19.30 15.51
C VAL A 186 -0.19 -18.92 14.58
N VAL A 187 -0.71 -17.72 14.71
CA VAL A 187 -1.80 -17.21 13.90
C VAL A 187 -1.37 -15.93 13.21
N GLU A 188 -1.59 -15.85 11.91
CA GLU A 188 -1.34 -14.63 11.13
C GLU A 188 -2.65 -13.84 10.98
N GLY A 189 -2.60 -12.54 11.23
CA GLY A 189 -3.79 -11.70 11.16
C GLY A 189 -3.58 -10.26 11.60
N PHE A 190 -4.70 -9.62 11.99
CA PHE A 190 -4.75 -8.23 12.42
C PHE A 190 -5.55 -8.11 13.72
N VAL A 191 -5.11 -7.26 14.64
CA VAL A 191 -5.96 -6.84 15.78
C VAL A 191 -7.01 -5.85 15.30
N LYS A 192 -8.25 -6.08 15.71
CA LYS A 192 -9.40 -5.20 15.47
C LYS A 192 -10.08 -4.86 16.80
N PRO A 193 -10.53 -3.62 16.99
CA PRO A 193 -11.34 -3.28 18.15
C PRO A 193 -12.69 -3.98 18.09
N PHE A 194 -13.25 -4.34 19.24
CA PHE A 194 -14.62 -4.83 19.29
C PHE A 194 -15.60 -3.71 18.92
N SER A 195 -16.36 -3.89 17.84
CA SER A 195 -17.58 -3.10 17.61
C SER A 195 -18.70 -3.63 18.50
N ASP A 196 -19.63 -2.77 18.91
CA ASP A 196 -20.68 -3.10 19.88
C ASP A 196 -21.60 -4.25 19.45
N GLU A 197 -21.71 -4.50 18.15
CA GLU A 197 -22.42 -5.65 17.57
C GLU A 197 -21.74 -6.98 17.92
N ILE A 198 -20.39 -7.02 17.79
CA ILE A 198 -19.61 -8.21 18.09
C ILE A 198 -19.63 -8.48 19.59
N ARG A 199 -19.61 -7.46 20.44
CA ARG A 199 -19.73 -7.63 21.90
C ARG A 199 -21.00 -8.38 22.29
N LYS A 200 -22.12 -8.11 21.60
CA LYS A 200 -23.41 -8.76 21.87
C LYS A 200 -23.43 -10.22 21.43
N GLU A 201 -22.85 -10.52 20.26
CA GLU A 201 -22.72 -11.91 19.78
C GLU A 201 -21.74 -12.72 20.65
N VAL A 202 -20.61 -12.12 20.99
CA VAL A 202 -19.51 -12.74 21.72
C VAL A 202 -19.88 -12.94 23.20
N SER A 203 -20.63 -12.03 23.82
CA SER A 203 -21.15 -12.20 25.20
C SER A 203 -22.18 -13.33 25.33
N SER A 204 -22.88 -13.68 24.25
CA SER A 204 -23.80 -14.82 24.26
C SER A 204 -23.08 -16.18 24.17
N LYS A 205 -21.81 -16.16 23.78
CA LYS A 205 -20.96 -17.34 23.58
C LYS A 205 -19.97 -17.44 24.73
N SER A 206 -19.94 -18.59 25.40
CA SER A 206 -19.16 -18.82 26.63
C SER A 206 -17.63 -18.63 26.51
N VAL A 207 -17.10 -18.46 25.29
CA VAL A 207 -15.67 -18.29 25.00
C VAL A 207 -15.14 -16.91 25.41
N SER A 208 -15.95 -15.86 25.33
CA SER A 208 -15.50 -14.50 25.63
C SER A 208 -15.18 -14.29 27.11
N GLY A 209 -15.89 -14.99 28.00
CA GLY A 209 -15.66 -14.92 29.44
C GLY A 209 -14.30 -15.50 29.86
N LYS A 210 -13.64 -16.27 28.97
CA LYS A 210 -12.31 -16.81 29.20
C LYS A 210 -11.19 -15.86 28.74
N ALA A 211 -11.49 -14.87 27.90
CA ALA A 211 -10.49 -13.91 27.45
C ALA A 211 -10.41 -12.74 28.46
N ARG A 212 -9.26 -12.56 29.10
CA ARG A 212 -8.97 -11.39 29.95
C ARG A 212 -8.94 -10.08 29.14
N SER A 213 -8.69 -10.13 27.83
CA SER A 213 -8.67 -8.95 26.95
C SER A 213 -10.07 -8.60 26.43
N ALA A 214 -10.68 -7.52 26.95
CA ALA A 214 -12.05 -7.12 26.62
C ALA A 214 -12.17 -6.06 25.50
N GLU A 215 -11.05 -5.49 25.04
CA GLU A 215 -11.07 -4.28 24.19
C GLU A 215 -10.89 -4.57 22.70
N CYS A 216 -10.17 -5.63 22.34
CA CYS A 216 -9.91 -6.00 20.95
C CYS A 216 -9.93 -7.52 20.72
N TYR A 217 -10.16 -7.92 19.48
CA TYR A 217 -10.05 -9.30 19.01
C TYR A 217 -9.05 -9.41 17.87
N PHE A 218 -8.49 -10.60 17.69
CA PHE A 218 -7.60 -10.90 16.59
C PHE A 218 -8.38 -11.51 15.42
N ALA A 219 -8.41 -10.82 14.29
CA ALA A 219 -8.96 -11.31 13.04
C ALA A 219 -7.88 -12.11 12.29
N ALA A 220 -7.94 -13.43 12.43
CA ALA A 220 -6.99 -14.36 11.84
C ALA A 220 -7.30 -14.64 10.37
N THR A 221 -6.26 -14.63 9.54
CA THR A 221 -6.31 -15.03 8.13
C THR A 221 -5.74 -16.44 7.93
N GLU A 222 -4.78 -16.85 8.75
CA GLU A 222 -4.14 -18.16 8.66
C GLU A 222 -3.80 -18.68 10.07
N VAL A 223 -4.00 -19.98 10.28
CA VAL A 223 -3.65 -20.67 11.53
C VAL A 223 -2.59 -21.73 11.22
N LEU A 224 -1.43 -21.57 11.84
CA LEU A 224 -0.29 -22.48 11.74
C LEU A 224 -0.22 -23.29 13.03
N ALA A 225 -0.67 -24.55 12.96
CA ALA A 225 -0.53 -25.51 14.04
C ALA A 225 0.60 -26.48 13.70
N LYS A 226 1.72 -26.37 14.42
CA LYS A 226 2.80 -27.35 14.40
C LYS A 226 3.08 -27.75 15.84
N HIS A 227 2.89 -29.02 16.17
CA HIS A 227 3.11 -29.57 17.51
C HIS A 227 4.58 -29.58 17.97
N ASP A 228 5.52 -29.17 17.13
CA ASP A 228 6.93 -29.16 17.49
C ASP A 228 7.27 -27.85 18.21
N GLU A 229 7.67 -27.95 19.48
CA GLU A 229 8.30 -26.86 20.25
C GLU A 229 9.46 -26.21 19.48
N LYS A 230 10.08 -26.96 18.57
CA LYS A 230 11.12 -26.51 17.62
C LYS A 230 10.64 -25.44 16.62
N TYR A 231 9.34 -25.28 16.39
CA TYR A 231 8.77 -24.31 15.44
C TYR A 231 8.19 -23.06 16.11
N MET A 232 8.12 -23.00 17.45
CA MET A 232 7.78 -21.76 18.12
C MET A 232 8.95 -20.78 17.97
N PRO A 233 8.70 -19.55 17.48
CA PRO A 233 9.75 -18.55 17.36
C PRO A 233 10.41 -18.32 18.72
N GLN A 234 11.73 -18.19 18.74
CA GLN A 234 12.49 -18.02 19.97
C GLN A 234 11.99 -16.83 20.81
N GLU A 235 11.52 -15.76 20.15
CA GLU A 235 10.94 -14.58 20.81
C GLU A 235 9.69 -14.93 21.62
N VAL A 236 8.77 -15.71 21.04
CA VAL A 236 7.52 -16.14 21.69
C VAL A 236 7.81 -17.17 22.78
N ALA A 237 8.70 -18.13 22.50
CA ALA A 237 9.09 -19.16 23.47
C ALA A 237 9.74 -18.54 24.72
N ALA A 238 10.69 -17.62 24.54
CA ALA A 238 11.34 -16.92 25.64
C ALA A 238 10.35 -16.10 26.48
N ALA A 239 9.36 -15.46 25.83
CA ALA A 239 8.32 -14.72 26.53
C ALA A 239 7.42 -15.63 27.38
N ILE A 240 6.99 -16.78 26.85
CA ILE A 240 6.17 -17.74 27.61
C ILE A 240 6.96 -18.36 28.78
N GLU A 241 8.23 -18.72 28.57
CA GLU A 241 9.10 -19.21 29.66
C GLU A 241 9.30 -18.18 30.76
N LYS A 242 9.48 -16.91 30.39
CA LYS A 242 9.61 -15.80 31.33
C LYS A 242 8.33 -15.64 32.14
N ASN A 243 7.17 -15.67 31.48
CA ASN A 243 5.86 -15.56 32.13
C ASN A 243 5.62 -16.74 33.09
N LYS A 244 5.97 -17.96 32.69
CA LYS A 244 5.90 -19.15 33.55
C LYS A 244 6.75 -19.00 34.81
N LYS A 245 8.01 -18.56 34.66
CA LYS A 245 8.92 -18.32 35.80
C LYS A 245 8.38 -17.24 36.76
N MET A 246 7.72 -16.20 36.23
CA MET A 246 7.11 -15.15 37.07
C MET A 246 5.95 -15.69 37.90
N ILE A 247 5.13 -16.57 37.34
CA ILE A 247 4.02 -17.22 38.05
C ILE A 247 4.57 -18.16 39.14
N GLU A 248 5.54 -19.01 38.82
CA GLU A 248 6.17 -19.94 39.78
C GLU A 248 6.88 -19.18 40.93
N ALA A 249 7.55 -18.07 40.62
CA ALA A 249 8.16 -17.21 41.64
C ALA A 249 7.11 -16.57 42.56
N GLY A 250 5.99 -16.10 41.99
CA GLY A 250 4.87 -15.56 42.76
C GLY A 250 4.27 -16.59 43.71
N GLU A 251 4.04 -17.81 43.23
CA GLU A 251 3.48 -18.90 44.04
C GLU A 251 4.39 -19.28 45.21
N ASN A 252 5.70 -19.34 44.99
CA ASN A 252 6.69 -19.61 46.04
C ASN A 252 6.75 -18.49 47.10
N THR A 253 6.59 -17.23 46.71
CA THR A 253 6.54 -16.12 47.68
C THR A 253 5.28 -16.13 48.55
N VAL A 254 4.13 -16.52 47.99
CA VAL A 254 2.86 -16.62 48.73
C VAL A 254 2.87 -17.84 49.67
N ALA A 255 3.46 -18.96 49.24
CA ALA A 255 3.61 -20.15 50.08
C ALA A 255 4.54 -19.90 51.28
N GLY A 256 5.64 -19.14 51.10
CA GLY A 256 6.53 -18.75 52.20
C GLY A 256 5.88 -17.80 53.21
N ALA A 257 5.00 -16.90 52.75
CA ALA A 257 4.29 -15.94 53.60
C ALA A 257 3.17 -16.58 54.44
N ASN A 258 2.53 -17.64 53.95
CA ASN A 258 1.50 -18.39 54.70
C ASN A 258 2.08 -19.45 55.65
N ALA A 259 3.38 -19.75 55.55
CA ALA A 259 4.10 -20.71 56.39
C ALA A 259 4.89 -20.05 57.55
N SER A 260 4.83 -18.72 57.67
CA SER A 260 5.46 -17.91 58.72
C SER A 260 4.41 -17.30 59.64
#